data_AF-A0A8K0P2M7-F1
#
_entry.id   AF-A0A8K0P2M7-F1
#
_cell.length_a   1.000
_cell.length_b   1.000
_cell.length_c   1.000
_cell.angle_alpha   90.00
_cell.angle_beta   90.00
_cell.angle_gamma   90.00
#
_symmetry.space_group_name_H-M   'P 1'
#
loop_
_entity.id
_entity.type
_entity.pdbx_description
1 polymer ?
#
loop_
_entity_poly.entity_id
_entity_poly.type
_entity_poly.pdbx_seq_one_letter_code
_entity_poly.pdbx_strand_id
1 'polypeptide(L)'
;MPSEDIVEQGMEPYVCSLSEEVKRYAAEKLHEDEDKREEEIKKIREWLQEEDYLRARTDDLSILKSLRGCKFNIDVTKRKLKNLYEMRAKVPEWYENRDPSLPELQDMLKMG
;
A
#
# COMPACT_ATOMS: atom_id res chain seq x y z
N MET A 1 6.86 10.04 -24.05
CA MET A 1 6.61 10.96 -22.92
C MET A 1 5.30 10.50 -22.29
N PRO A 2 5.28 9.98 -21.06
CA PRO A 2 4.02 9.68 -20.41
C PRO A 2 3.36 11.03 -20.07
N SER A 3 2.12 11.16 -20.51
CA SER A 3 1.24 12.31 -20.36
C SER A 3 1.06 12.73 -18.90
N GLU A 4 0.95 14.04 -18.68
CA GLU A 4 0.77 14.72 -17.37
C GLU A 4 -0.52 14.28 -16.63
N ASP A 5 -1.38 13.49 -17.27
CA ASP A 5 -2.67 13.03 -16.75
C ASP A 5 -2.58 11.89 -15.71
N ILE A 6 -1.41 11.29 -15.48
CA ILE A 6 -1.27 10.17 -14.52
C ILE A 6 -1.19 10.69 -13.06
N VAL A 7 -0.91 11.97 -12.85
CA VAL A 7 -0.51 12.50 -11.53
C VAL A 7 -1.70 12.88 -10.63
N GLU A 8 -2.93 12.95 -11.15
CA GLU A 8 -4.09 13.42 -10.38
C GLU A 8 -5.06 12.34 -9.88
N GLN A 9 -4.88 11.07 -10.24
CA GLN A 9 -5.79 9.99 -9.83
C GLN A 9 -5.40 9.39 -8.47
N GLY A 10 -5.83 9.99 -7.36
CA GLY A 10 -5.63 9.34 -6.05
C GLY A 10 -6.01 10.10 -4.79
N MET A 11 -6.71 11.23 -4.88
CA MET A 11 -6.92 12.13 -3.74
C MET A 11 -8.35 12.11 -3.16
N GLU A 12 -9.17 11.13 -3.55
CA GLU A 12 -10.47 10.94 -2.91
C GLU A 12 -10.29 10.27 -1.53
N PRO A 13 -10.87 10.85 -0.47
CA PRO A 13 -10.75 10.30 0.87
C PRO A 13 -11.40 8.92 0.93
N TYR A 14 -10.76 7.98 1.62
CA TYR A 14 -11.31 6.65 1.81
C TYR A 14 -12.63 6.70 2.60
N VAL A 15 -13.72 6.18 2.00
CA VAL A 15 -15.01 6.00 2.68
C VAL A 15 -15.14 4.55 3.14
N CYS A 16 -15.34 4.35 4.45
CA CYS A 16 -15.46 3.01 5.02
C CYS A 16 -16.86 2.42 4.80
N SER A 17 -16.97 1.46 3.88
CA SER A 17 -18.22 0.74 3.59
C SER A 17 -18.34 -0.62 4.30
N LEU A 18 -17.52 -0.88 5.33
CA LEU A 18 -17.49 -2.14 6.06
C LEU A 18 -18.68 -2.26 7.01
N SER A 19 -19.19 -3.47 7.22
CA SER A 19 -20.23 -3.74 8.22
C SER A 19 -19.72 -3.50 9.65
N GLU A 20 -20.62 -3.21 10.59
CA GLU A 20 -20.28 -2.97 11.99
C GLU A 20 -19.56 -4.17 12.64
N GLU A 21 -19.89 -5.39 12.24
CA GLU A 21 -19.19 -6.59 12.69
C GLU A 21 -17.71 -6.58 12.30
N VAL A 22 -17.42 -6.21 11.03
CA VAL A 22 -16.05 -6.14 10.52
C VAL A 22 -15.31 -4.97 11.15
N LYS A 23 -15.96 -3.82 11.36
CA LYS A 23 -15.36 -2.68 12.07
C LYS A 23 -14.96 -3.06 13.50
N ARG A 24 -15.83 -3.76 14.23
CA ARG A 24 -15.53 -4.24 15.59
C ARG A 24 -14.34 -5.21 15.59
N TYR A 25 -14.30 -6.14 14.64
CA TYR A 25 -13.17 -7.06 14.50
C TYR A 25 -11.86 -6.31 14.18
N ALA A 26 -11.89 -5.32 13.29
CA ALA A 26 -10.74 -4.50 12.95
C ALA A 26 -10.22 -3.70 14.15
N ALA A 27 -11.12 -3.12 14.95
CA ALA A 27 -10.75 -2.44 16.19
C ALA A 27 -10.07 -3.38 17.20
N GLU A 28 -10.61 -4.59 17.38
CA GLU A 28 -10.06 -5.58 18.32
C GLU A 28 -8.73 -6.18 17.87
N LYS A 29 -8.61 -6.55 16.59
CA LYS A 29 -7.47 -7.34 16.08
C LYS A 29 -6.38 -6.51 15.40
N LEU A 30 -6.75 -5.37 14.82
CA LEU A 30 -5.85 -4.51 14.04
C LEU A 30 -5.63 -3.15 14.70
N HIS A 31 -6.33 -2.83 15.79
CA HIS A 31 -6.32 -1.52 16.43
C HIS A 31 -6.80 -0.39 15.52
N GLU A 32 -7.65 -0.72 14.54
CA GLU A 32 -8.26 0.23 13.61
C GLU A 32 -9.58 0.77 14.16
N ASP A 33 -9.63 2.06 14.46
CA ASP A 33 -10.86 2.81 14.69
C ASP A 33 -11.02 3.94 13.65
N GLU A 34 -12.20 4.55 13.57
CA GLU A 34 -12.53 5.51 12.51
C GLU A 34 -11.68 6.79 12.60
N ASP A 35 -11.52 7.34 13.81
CA ASP A 35 -10.72 8.54 14.05
C ASP A 35 -9.22 8.29 13.77
N LYS A 36 -8.67 7.19 14.29
CA LYS A 36 -7.27 6.81 14.03
C LYS A 36 -7.01 6.50 12.58
N ARG A 37 -7.99 5.98 11.83
CA ARG A 37 -7.80 5.66 10.42
C ARG A 37 -7.39 6.91 9.64
N GLU A 38 -8.14 7.98 9.78
CA GLU A 38 -7.86 9.23 9.08
C GLU A 38 -6.54 9.85 9.54
N GLU A 39 -6.30 9.86 10.86
CA GLU A 39 -5.09 10.41 11.46
C GLU A 39 -3.82 9.66 11.00
N GLU A 40 -3.83 8.32 11.05
CA GLU A 40 -2.68 7.51 10.68
C GLU A 40 -2.41 7.49 9.17
N ILE A 41 -3.47 7.52 8.35
CA ILE A 41 -3.32 7.70 6.89
C ILE A 41 -2.60 9.02 6.62
N LYS A 42 -3.04 10.12 7.26
CA LYS A 42 -2.40 11.43 7.12
C LYS A 42 -0.93 11.39 7.54
N LYS A 43 -0.63 10.83 8.71
CA LYS A 43 0.77 10.70 9.22
C LYS A 43 1.68 9.94 8.24
N ILE A 44 1.20 8.83 7.68
CA ILE A 44 1.98 8.07 6.70
C ILE A 44 2.11 8.83 5.39
N ARG A 45 1.06 9.53 4.94
CA ARG A 45 1.10 10.34 3.72
C ARG A 45 2.13 11.45 3.82
N GLU A 46 2.11 12.21 4.91
CA GLU A 46 3.08 13.28 5.18
C GLU A 46 4.50 12.73 5.20
N TRP A 47 4.73 11.61 5.90
CA TRP A 47 6.03 10.96 5.92
C TRP A 47 6.49 10.45 4.54
N LEU A 48 5.58 9.93 3.70
CA LEU A 48 5.92 9.51 2.33
C LEU A 48 6.28 10.71 1.43
N GLN A 49 5.70 11.89 1.69
CA GLN A 49 6.06 13.13 0.99
C GLN A 49 7.45 13.63 1.40
N GLU A 50 7.86 13.42 2.66
CA GLU A 50 9.23 13.69 3.12
C GLU A 50 10.25 12.73 2.48
N GLU A 51 9.87 11.47 2.26
CA GLU A 51 10.71 10.42 1.67
C GLU A 51 10.51 10.29 0.14
N ASP A 52 10.52 11.42 -0.59
CA ASP A 52 10.20 11.48 -2.03
C ASP A 52 11.06 10.54 -2.91
N TYR A 53 12.28 10.20 -2.49
CA TYR A 53 13.13 9.24 -3.23
C TYR A 53 12.50 7.84 -3.35
N LEU A 54 11.57 7.47 -2.46
CA LEU A 54 10.86 6.19 -2.53
C LEU A 54 9.87 6.15 -3.70
N ARG A 55 9.44 7.31 -4.22
CA ARG A 55 8.40 7.43 -5.27
C ARG A 55 7.17 6.57 -4.96
N ALA A 56 6.79 6.57 -3.69
CA ALA A 56 5.73 5.73 -3.19
C ALA A 56 4.35 6.26 -3.58
N ARG A 57 3.38 5.35 -3.72
CA ARG A 57 1.96 5.74 -3.82
C ARG A 57 1.47 6.33 -2.50
N THR A 58 0.77 7.45 -2.59
CA THR A 58 0.26 8.25 -1.45
C THR A 58 -1.26 8.21 -1.30
N ASP A 59 -1.96 7.39 -2.11
CA ASP A 59 -3.41 7.20 -2.01
C ASP A 59 -3.83 6.45 -0.73
N ASP A 60 -5.01 6.80 -0.22
CA ASP A 60 -5.54 6.29 1.04
C ASP A 60 -5.60 4.78 1.09
N LEU A 61 -6.05 4.14 0.00
CA LEU A 61 -6.19 2.68 -0.06
C LEU A 61 -4.83 1.97 0.04
N SER A 62 -3.79 2.49 -0.62
CA SER A 62 -2.43 1.92 -0.51
C SER A 62 -1.87 2.06 0.89
N ILE A 63 -2.05 3.23 1.50
CA ILE A 63 -1.58 3.50 2.86
C ILE A 63 -2.36 2.62 3.85
N LEU A 64 -3.69 2.58 3.75
CA LEU A 64 -4.56 1.82 4.63
C LEU A 64 -4.30 0.30 4.55
N LYS A 65 -4.04 -0.25 3.36
CA LYS A 65 -3.63 -1.65 3.22
C LYS A 65 -2.32 -1.94 3.97
N SER A 66 -1.39 -0.99 3.93
CA SER A 66 -0.11 -1.10 4.64
C SER A 66 -0.31 -1.06 6.15
N LEU A 67 -1.10 -0.09 6.64
CA LEU A 67 -1.47 0.05 8.05
C LEU A 67 -2.17 -1.20 8.60
N ARG A 68 -3.20 -1.71 7.91
CA ARG A 68 -3.91 -2.95 8.28
C ARG A 68 -2.98 -4.15 8.35
N GLY A 69 -2.09 -4.30 7.36
CA GLY A 69 -1.09 -5.37 7.36
C GLY A 69 -0.04 -5.25 8.46
N CYS A 70 0.01 -4.12 9.16
CA CYS A 70 0.92 -3.84 10.27
C CYS A 70 0.18 -3.58 11.60
N LYS A 71 -1.13 -3.88 11.66
CA LYS A 71 -1.99 -3.63 12.83
C LYS A 71 -1.88 -2.19 13.37
N PHE A 72 -1.86 -1.22 12.45
CA PHE A 72 -1.80 0.20 12.77
C PHE A 72 -0.56 0.59 13.58
N ASN A 73 0.52 -0.21 13.50
CA ASN A 73 1.81 0.18 14.02
C ASN A 73 2.56 1.04 12.99
N ILE A 74 2.67 2.34 13.27
CA ILE A 74 3.30 3.32 12.36
C ILE A 74 4.76 2.97 12.04
N ASP A 75 5.59 2.65 13.03
CA ASP A 75 7.02 2.40 12.80
C ASP A 75 7.24 1.14 11.94
N VAL A 76 6.47 0.09 12.21
CA VAL A 76 6.49 -1.13 11.40
C VAL A 76 6.00 -0.84 9.98
N THR A 77 4.97 0.01 9.84
CA THR A 77 4.42 0.42 8.54
C THR A 77 5.46 1.20 7.73
N LYS A 78 6.12 2.20 8.32
CA LYS A 78 7.20 2.97 7.68
C LYS A 78 8.32 2.06 7.20
N ARG A 79 8.80 1.16 8.05
CA ARG A 79 9.84 0.18 7.68
C ARG A 79 9.40 -0.75 6.55
N LYS A 80 8.16 -1.24 6.59
CA LYS A 80 7.60 -2.10 5.53
C LYS A 80 7.51 -1.37 4.20
N LEU A 81 7.02 -0.13 4.19
CA LEU A 81 6.90 0.70 2.99
C LEU A 81 8.28 0.99 2.40
N LYS A 82 9.23 1.43 3.22
CA LYS A 82 10.61 1.67 2.78
C LYS A 82 11.21 0.43 2.12
N ASN A 83 11.14 -0.72 2.79
CA ASN A 83 11.64 -1.98 2.24
C ASN A 83 10.96 -2.35 0.92
N LEU A 84 9.63 -2.20 0.81
CA LEU A 84 8.90 -2.52 -0.42
C LEU A 84 9.38 -1.70 -1.61
N TYR A 85 9.50 -0.38 -1.44
CA TYR A 85 9.87 0.52 -2.54
C TYR A 85 11.36 0.44 -2.86
N GLU A 86 12.23 0.27 -1.85
CA GLU A 86 13.66 0.01 -2.10
C GLU A 86 13.88 -1.31 -2.85
N MET A 87 13.18 -2.39 -2.49
CA MET A 87 13.30 -3.67 -3.19
C MET A 87 12.82 -3.58 -4.64
N ARG A 88 11.74 -2.83 -4.89
CA ARG A 88 11.28 -2.55 -6.26
C ARG A 88 12.33 -1.83 -7.10
N ALA A 89 13.06 -0.89 -6.50
CA ALA A 89 14.11 -0.17 -7.20
C ALA A 89 15.39 -0.99 -7.38
N LYS A 90 15.74 -1.84 -6.40
CA LYS A 90 16.98 -2.62 -6.38
C LYS A 90 16.92 -3.92 -7.21
N VAL A 91 15.73 -4.51 -7.35
CA VAL A 91 15.53 -5.83 -7.97
C VAL A 91 14.45 -5.74 -9.07
N PRO A 92 14.64 -4.89 -10.10
CA PRO A 92 13.63 -4.69 -11.14
C PRO A 92 13.23 -5.99 -11.84
N GLU A 93 14.11 -6.98 -11.93
CA GLU A 93 13.83 -8.29 -12.55
C GLU A 93 12.65 -9.04 -11.90
N TRP A 94 12.31 -8.75 -10.65
CA TRP A 94 11.17 -9.35 -9.94
C TRP A 94 9.93 -8.46 -9.94
N TYR A 95 10.10 -7.16 -10.15
CA TYR A 95 9.05 -6.17 -9.97
C TYR A 95 8.59 -5.49 -11.27
N GLU A 96 9.39 -5.56 -12.34
CA GLU A 96 9.10 -5.14 -13.71
C GLU A 96 8.59 -6.30 -14.56
N ASN A 97 7.99 -6.00 -15.72
CA ASN A 97 7.46 -6.99 -16.67
C ASN A 97 6.56 -8.08 -16.03
N ARG A 98 5.56 -7.66 -15.24
CA ARG A 98 4.60 -8.56 -14.57
C ARG A 98 3.53 -9.09 -15.52
N ASP A 99 3.94 -9.60 -16.67
CA ASP A 99 3.04 -10.23 -17.63
C ASP A 99 2.75 -11.67 -17.17
N PRO A 100 1.51 -11.99 -16.76
CA PRO A 100 1.16 -13.32 -16.32
C PRO A 100 1.22 -14.36 -17.46
N SER A 101 1.26 -13.94 -18.72
CA SER A 101 1.28 -14.83 -19.89
C SER A 101 2.67 -15.30 -20.31
N LEU A 102 3.72 -14.87 -19.60
CA LEU A 102 5.09 -15.32 -19.86
C LEU A 102 5.19 -16.85 -19.78
N PRO A 103 5.82 -17.53 -20.77
CA PRO A 103 5.93 -18.99 -20.80
C PRO A 103 6.53 -19.56 -19.51
N GLU A 104 7.57 -18.92 -18.97
CA GLU A 104 8.27 -19.38 -17.77
C GLU A 104 7.35 -19.36 -16.54
N LEU A 105 6.51 -18.34 -16.40
CA LEU A 105 5.53 -18.24 -15.32
C LEU A 105 4.40 -19.25 -15.49
N GLN A 106 3.92 -19.44 -16.72
CA GLN A 106 2.91 -20.45 -17.04
C GLN A 106 3.40 -21.87 -16.77
N ASP A 107 4.67 -22.15 -17.06
CA ASP A 107 5.27 -23.45 -16.79
C ASP A 107 5.47 -23.68 -15.29
N MET A 108 5.94 -22.67 -14.53
CA MET A 108 5.98 -22.75 -13.06
C MET A 108 4.60 -23.02 -12.45
N LEU A 109 3.56 -22.32 -12.91
CA LEU A 109 2.19 -22.50 -12.40
C LEU A 109 1.65 -23.92 -12.67
N LYS A 110 2.03 -24.55 -13.78
CA LYS A 110 1.63 -25.92 -14.12
C LYS A 110 2.36 -26.97 -13.27
N MET A 111 3.50 -26.64 -12.66
CA MET A 111 4.29 -27.59 -11.88
C MET A 111 3.75 -27.85 -10.47
N GLY A 112 2.92 -26.97 -9.91
CA GLY A 112 2.23 -27.17 -8.62
C GLY A 112 2.99 -26.67 -7.40
#